data_AF-X0ZC05-F1
#
_entry.id   AF-X0ZC05-F1
#
_cell.length_a   1.000
_cell.length_b   1.000
_cell.length_c   1.000
_cell.angle_alpha   90.00
_cell.angle_beta   90.00
_cell.angle_gamma   90.00
#
_symmetry.space_group_name_H-M   'P 1'
#
loop_
_entity.id
_entity.type
_entity.pdbx_description
1 polymer ?
#
loop_
_entity_poly.entity_id
_entity_poly.type
_entity_poly.pdbx_seq_one_letter_code
_entity_poly.pdbx_strand_id
1 'polypeptide(L)'
;MDKRKIKNGFKKKKSIYSDLDSMISIGEAITLVGALPAFLYNKNQYLKLFGKDINEGILSIGLLISTMIWIVIYAYTVKNELNLLNDYFKAEKIPRYQVISWILGGVIAGLFFGLIWFSYYIYIYCILIICLQFFDIWGGTIISAYIYDEFTEEIQDVNKDAKEKDKLKIITGYYLKKAIFLRTSINLIIFFFSFILVVYYRITNNINLKYYAYIILIATILFSNFILHFWRKKRERSLHEE
;
A
#
# COMPACT_ATOMS: atom_id res chain seq x y z
N MET A 1 -8.31 -42.15 -40.07
CA MET A 1 -7.38 -41.00 -40.17
C MET A 1 -8.23 -39.80 -40.60
N ASP A 2 -8.20 -38.63 -39.97
CA ASP A 2 -7.11 -38.05 -39.22
C ASP A 2 -7.61 -37.21 -38.01
N LYS A 3 -7.30 -37.72 -36.81
CA LYS A 3 -7.39 -37.03 -35.53
C LYS A 3 -6.20 -36.08 -35.42
N ARG A 4 -6.19 -34.94 -36.12
CA ARG A 4 -5.08 -33.99 -36.01
C ARG A 4 -5.43 -32.66 -36.70
N LYS A 5 -6.17 -31.77 -36.03
CA LYS A 5 -6.10 -30.29 -36.22
C LYS A 5 -7.03 -29.41 -35.38
N ILE A 6 -7.55 -29.88 -34.24
CA ILE A 6 -8.13 -28.98 -33.21
C ILE A 6 -7.32 -29.13 -31.93
N LYS A 7 -6.04 -28.78 -32.02
CA LYS A 7 -5.15 -28.70 -30.86
C LYS A 7 -4.22 -27.53 -31.01
N ASN A 8 -4.79 -26.36 -31.29
CA ASN A 8 -4.09 -25.08 -31.21
C ASN A 8 -5.03 -24.09 -30.52
N GLY A 9 -4.69 -23.69 -29.30
CA GLY A 9 -4.86 -22.28 -28.96
C GLY A 9 -5.79 -21.88 -27.82
N PHE A 10 -6.36 -22.77 -27.00
CA PHE A 10 -6.75 -22.33 -25.64
C PHE A 10 -5.49 -22.27 -24.76
N LYS A 11 -4.56 -21.37 -25.12
CA LYS A 11 -3.68 -20.79 -24.11
C LYS A 11 -4.63 -20.10 -23.15
N LYS A 12 -4.88 -20.73 -22.00
CA LYS A 12 -5.58 -20.14 -20.85
C LYS A 12 -4.96 -18.76 -20.65
N LYS A 13 -5.63 -17.70 -21.12
CA LYS A 13 -5.13 -16.33 -20.98
C LYS A 13 -5.07 -16.12 -19.48
N LYS A 14 -3.85 -15.98 -18.96
CA LYS A 14 -3.61 -15.74 -17.53
C LYS A 14 -4.32 -14.43 -17.22
N SER A 15 -5.28 -14.44 -16.27
CA SER A 15 -6.02 -13.23 -15.95
C SER A 15 -5.05 -12.20 -15.37
N ILE A 16 -5.28 -10.92 -15.66
CA ILE A 16 -4.45 -9.80 -15.16
C ILE A 16 -4.39 -9.83 -13.63
N TYR A 17 -5.47 -10.30 -12.98
CA TYR A 17 -5.54 -10.53 -11.54
C TYR A 17 -4.59 -11.62 -11.04
N SER A 18 -4.43 -12.72 -11.78
CA SER A 18 -3.44 -13.76 -11.43
C SER A 18 -2.01 -13.23 -11.51
N ASP A 19 -1.73 -12.28 -12.41
CA ASP A 19 -0.42 -11.63 -12.47
C ASP A 19 -0.26 -10.60 -11.34
N LEU A 20 -1.27 -9.76 -11.06
CA LEU A 20 -1.22 -8.80 -9.94
C LEU A 20 -1.10 -9.48 -8.57
N ASP A 21 -1.87 -10.54 -8.31
CA ASP A 21 -1.81 -11.31 -7.06
C ASP A 21 -0.43 -11.97 -6.89
N SER A 22 0.15 -12.46 -8.00
CA SER A 22 1.53 -12.98 -7.99
C SER A 22 2.56 -11.86 -7.73
N MET A 23 2.35 -10.65 -8.26
CA MET A 23 3.25 -9.51 -8.05
C MET A 23 3.24 -9.00 -6.62
N ILE A 24 2.06 -8.88 -6.02
CA ILE A 24 1.90 -8.49 -4.63
C ILE A 24 2.50 -9.55 -3.73
N SER A 25 2.21 -10.83 -3.98
CA SER A 25 2.85 -11.94 -3.26
C SER A 25 4.37 -11.95 -3.40
N ILE A 26 4.92 -11.60 -4.57
CA ILE A 26 6.37 -11.47 -4.80
C ILE A 26 6.93 -10.24 -4.09
N GLY A 27 6.28 -9.08 -4.16
CA GLY A 27 6.69 -7.86 -3.48
C GLY A 27 6.64 -8.01 -1.95
N GLU A 28 5.63 -8.69 -1.44
CA GLU A 28 5.49 -9.11 -0.05
C GLU A 28 6.62 -10.03 0.37
N ALA A 29 6.87 -11.09 -0.41
CA ALA A 29 7.95 -12.02 -0.14
C ALA A 29 9.30 -11.29 -0.16
N ILE A 30 9.58 -10.44 -1.15
CA ILE A 30 10.83 -9.68 -1.23
C ILE A 30 10.98 -8.74 -0.04
N THR A 31 9.91 -8.07 0.37
CA THR A 31 9.96 -7.09 1.46
C THR A 31 10.08 -7.78 2.82
N LEU A 32 9.35 -8.86 3.07
CA LEU A 32 9.39 -9.62 4.34
C LEU A 32 10.63 -10.50 4.45
N VAL A 33 11.01 -11.20 3.38
CA VAL A 33 12.24 -11.99 3.32
C VAL A 33 13.46 -11.08 3.33
N GLY A 34 13.37 -9.87 2.74
CA GLY A 34 14.42 -8.86 2.78
C GLY A 34 14.54 -8.12 4.12
N ALA A 35 13.47 -8.07 4.93
CA ALA A 35 13.45 -7.35 6.20
C ALA A 35 14.44 -7.92 7.22
N LEU A 36 14.48 -9.25 7.38
CA LEU A 36 15.37 -9.91 8.34
C LEU A 36 16.86 -9.73 7.98
N PRO A 37 17.28 -9.98 6.73
CA PRO A 37 18.64 -9.70 6.27
C PRO A 37 19.00 -8.22 6.38
N ALA A 38 18.09 -7.30 6.06
CA ALA A 38 18.32 -5.86 6.21
C ALA A 38 18.57 -5.49 7.69
N PHE A 39 17.79 -6.06 8.61
CA PHE A 39 18.00 -5.85 10.05
C PHE A 39 19.34 -6.43 10.52
N LEU A 40 19.67 -7.66 10.13
CA LEU A 40 20.93 -8.31 10.50
C LEU A 40 22.14 -7.56 9.93
N TYR A 41 22.05 -7.09 8.69
CA TYR A 41 23.10 -6.29 8.05
C TYR A 41 23.30 -4.94 8.77
N ASN A 42 22.20 -4.29 9.14
CA ASN A 42 22.22 -3.00 9.82
C ASN A 42 22.39 -3.08 11.34
N LYS A 43 22.54 -4.29 11.93
CA LYS A 43 22.71 -4.51 13.38
C LYS A 43 23.75 -3.59 13.99
N ASN A 44 24.89 -3.42 13.33
CA ASN A 44 25.98 -2.56 13.82
C ASN A 44 25.60 -1.08 13.88
N GLN A 45 24.70 -0.61 13.01
CA GLN A 45 24.20 0.76 13.05
C GLN A 45 23.24 0.96 14.23
N TYR A 46 22.33 0.02 14.47
CA TYR A 46 21.48 0.07 15.66
C TYR A 46 22.30 0.03 16.95
N LEU A 47 23.30 -0.85 17.04
CA LEU A 47 24.20 -0.89 18.21
C LEU A 47 24.94 0.43 18.44
N LYS A 48 25.39 1.09 17.36
CA LYS A 48 25.98 2.44 17.45
C LYS A 48 24.98 3.48 17.92
N LEU A 49 23.72 3.40 17.48
CA LEU A 49 22.64 4.27 17.95
C LEU A 49 22.38 4.06 19.45
N PHE A 50 22.24 2.81 19.91
CA PHE A 50 22.09 2.51 21.33
C PHE A 50 23.27 3.01 22.18
N GLY A 51 24.49 2.94 21.65
CA GLY A 51 25.68 3.45 22.34
C GLY A 51 25.74 4.99 22.43
N LYS A 52 25.09 5.71 21.49
CA LYS A 52 25.04 7.18 21.50
C LYS A 52 23.85 7.73 22.28
N ASP A 53 22.68 7.13 22.04
CA ASP A 53 21.39 7.61 22.49
C ASP A 53 20.40 6.43 22.53
N ILE A 54 20.16 5.89 23.73
CA ILE A 54 19.29 4.74 23.94
C ILE A 54 17.85 5.05 23.49
N ASN A 55 17.38 6.28 23.71
CA ASN A 55 16.02 6.67 23.33
C ASN A 55 15.86 6.67 21.81
N GLU A 56 16.85 7.19 21.09
CA GLU A 56 16.85 7.11 19.63
C GLU A 56 16.88 5.66 19.13
N GLY A 57 17.68 4.79 19.76
CA GLY A 57 17.72 3.37 19.44
C GLY A 57 16.35 2.70 19.62
N ILE A 58 15.68 2.93 20.75
CA ILE A 58 14.33 2.38 21.03
C ILE A 58 13.32 2.90 20.01
N LEU A 59 13.30 4.20 19.75
CA LEU A 59 12.36 4.82 18.80
C LEU A 59 12.57 4.33 17.37
N SER A 60 13.83 4.14 16.96
CA SER A 60 14.15 3.59 15.65
C SER A 60 13.70 2.13 15.49
N ILE A 61 13.89 1.29 16.51
CA ILE A 61 13.33 -0.08 16.50
C ILE A 61 11.80 -0.04 16.47
N GLY A 62 11.18 0.84 17.27
CA GLY A 62 9.72 1.01 17.26
C GLY A 62 9.18 1.41 15.89
N LEU A 63 9.90 2.29 15.18
CA LEU A 63 9.59 2.68 13.81
C LEU A 63 9.72 1.51 12.85
N LEU A 64 10.81 0.74 12.93
CA LEU A 64 11.00 -0.47 12.12
C LEU A 64 9.85 -1.46 12.31
N ILE A 65 9.51 -1.80 13.55
CA ILE A 65 8.42 -2.73 13.87
C ILE A 65 7.09 -2.20 13.31
N SER A 66 6.79 -0.92 13.51
CA SER A 66 5.57 -0.30 13.01
C SER A 66 5.49 -0.34 11.48
N THR A 67 6.63 -0.16 10.81
CA THR A 67 6.75 -0.28 9.34
C THR A 67 6.49 -1.71 8.87
N MET A 68 7.07 -2.70 9.56
CA MET A 68 6.84 -4.11 9.24
C MET A 68 5.36 -4.50 9.40
N ILE A 69 4.72 -4.09 10.50
CA ILE A 69 3.28 -4.28 10.71
C ILE A 69 2.50 -3.62 9.57
N TRP A 70 2.86 -2.40 9.20
CA TRP A 70 2.20 -1.68 8.11
C TRP A 70 2.32 -2.44 6.78
N ILE A 71 3.50 -2.95 6.44
CA ILE A 71 3.72 -3.73 5.22
C ILE A 71 2.83 -4.98 5.20
N VAL A 72 2.77 -5.73 6.31
CA VAL A 72 1.92 -6.93 6.42
C VAL A 72 0.43 -6.58 6.28
N ILE A 73 -0.02 -5.49 6.88
CA ILE A 73 -1.42 -5.05 6.75
C ILE A 73 -1.71 -4.60 5.32
N TYR A 74 -0.79 -3.84 4.70
CA TYR A 74 -0.91 -3.37 3.32
C TYR A 74 -0.99 -4.53 2.34
N ALA A 75 -0.09 -5.51 2.48
CA ALA A 75 -0.05 -6.78 1.77
C ALA A 75 -1.41 -7.50 1.77
N TYR A 76 -1.84 -7.91 2.97
CA TYR A 76 -3.11 -8.60 3.20
C TYR A 76 -4.31 -7.84 2.63
N THR A 77 -4.28 -6.52 2.80
CA THR A 77 -5.28 -5.60 2.28
C THR A 77 -5.38 -5.64 0.76
N VAL A 78 -4.26 -5.45 0.07
CA VAL A 78 -4.29 -5.31 -1.39
C VAL A 78 -4.74 -6.63 -2.01
N LYS A 79 -4.32 -7.77 -1.45
CA LYS A 79 -4.81 -9.08 -1.84
C LYS A 79 -6.33 -9.22 -1.72
N ASN A 80 -6.90 -8.80 -0.58
CA ASN A 80 -8.36 -8.84 -0.39
C ASN A 80 -9.10 -7.92 -1.36
N GLU A 81 -8.59 -6.72 -1.62
CA GLU A 81 -9.21 -5.80 -2.58
C GLU A 81 -9.14 -6.35 -4.02
N LEU A 82 -8.05 -7.01 -4.40
CA LEU A 82 -7.95 -7.65 -5.71
C LEU A 82 -8.89 -8.83 -5.88
N ASN A 83 -9.05 -9.65 -4.84
CA ASN A 83 -10.02 -10.75 -4.86
C ASN A 83 -11.44 -10.21 -5.02
N LEU A 84 -11.80 -9.16 -4.26
CA LEU A 84 -13.10 -8.49 -4.41
C LEU A 84 -13.28 -7.95 -5.83
N LEU A 85 -12.29 -7.24 -6.39
CA LEU A 85 -12.40 -6.73 -7.75
C LEU A 85 -12.53 -7.85 -8.78
N ASN A 86 -11.81 -8.96 -8.62
CA ASN A 86 -11.91 -10.11 -9.51
C ASN A 86 -13.29 -10.80 -9.43
N ASP A 87 -13.83 -10.94 -8.22
CA ASP A 87 -15.13 -11.59 -7.98
C ASP A 87 -16.28 -10.78 -8.59
N TYR A 88 -16.22 -9.45 -8.55
CA TYR A 88 -17.29 -8.57 -9.03
C TYR A 88 -17.14 -8.09 -10.48
N PHE A 89 -15.92 -7.94 -11.01
CA PHE A 89 -15.71 -7.24 -12.28
C PHE A 89 -15.22 -8.10 -13.44
N LYS A 90 -14.79 -9.36 -13.22
CA LYS A 90 -14.30 -10.27 -14.29
C LYS A 90 -13.46 -9.55 -15.36
N ALA A 91 -12.64 -8.56 -14.98
CA ALA A 91 -12.05 -7.63 -15.94
C ALA A 91 -10.93 -8.32 -16.73
N GLU A 92 -11.29 -8.92 -17.86
CA GLU A 92 -10.39 -9.69 -18.73
C GLU A 92 -9.56 -8.83 -19.68
N LYS A 93 -9.65 -7.50 -19.61
CA LYS A 93 -9.00 -6.61 -20.56
C LYS A 93 -8.19 -5.55 -19.83
N ILE A 94 -6.90 -5.47 -20.14
CA ILE A 94 -6.17 -4.27 -20.62
C ILE A 94 -4.64 -4.47 -20.42
N PRO A 95 -3.88 -4.79 -21.48
CA PRO A 95 -2.42 -5.04 -21.38
C PRO A 95 -1.57 -3.78 -21.15
N ARG A 96 -2.07 -2.57 -21.45
CA ARG A 96 -1.30 -1.30 -21.32
C ARG A 96 -1.12 -0.85 -19.87
N TYR A 97 -2.10 -1.13 -19.01
CA TYR A 97 -2.06 -0.80 -17.59
C TYR A 97 -1.32 -1.85 -16.77
N GLN A 98 -1.16 -3.06 -17.30
CA GLN A 98 -0.35 -4.09 -16.68
C GLN A 98 1.07 -3.56 -16.46
N VAL A 99 1.73 -3.02 -17.49
CA VAL A 99 3.10 -2.48 -17.39
C VAL A 99 3.20 -1.33 -16.36
N ILE A 100 2.23 -0.42 -16.33
CA ILE A 100 2.21 0.69 -15.36
C ILE A 100 2.05 0.16 -13.93
N SER A 101 1.20 -0.85 -13.73
CA SER A 101 1.03 -1.51 -12.43
C SER A 101 2.29 -2.28 -12.00
N TRP A 102 3.05 -2.87 -12.92
CA TRP A 102 4.36 -3.50 -12.66
C TRP A 102 5.39 -2.49 -12.17
N ILE A 103 5.47 -1.33 -12.83
CA ILE A 103 6.41 -0.28 -12.44
C ILE A 103 6.00 0.29 -11.07
N LEU A 104 4.72 0.63 -10.87
CA LEU A 104 4.23 1.16 -9.59
C LEU A 104 4.42 0.17 -8.44
N GLY A 105 4.06 -1.10 -8.64
CA GLY A 105 4.23 -2.15 -7.62
C GLY A 105 5.70 -2.36 -7.24
N GLY A 106 6.60 -2.38 -8.23
CA GLY A 106 8.04 -2.47 -8.00
C GLY A 106 8.61 -1.26 -7.25
N VAL A 107 8.17 -0.04 -7.60
CA VAL A 107 8.57 1.19 -6.91
C VAL A 107 8.09 1.19 -5.46
N ILE A 108 6.82 0.84 -5.22
CA ILE A 108 6.25 0.77 -3.86
C ILE A 108 7.00 -0.26 -3.02
N ALA A 109 7.26 -1.46 -3.56
CA ALA A 109 8.03 -2.49 -2.87
C ALA A 109 9.47 -2.01 -2.55
N GLY A 110 10.13 -1.35 -3.50
CA GLY A 110 11.45 -0.75 -3.30
C GLY A 110 11.46 0.32 -2.21
N LEU A 111 10.42 1.16 -2.14
CA LEU A 111 10.26 2.16 -1.09
C LEU A 111 10.04 1.53 0.28
N PHE A 112 9.20 0.49 0.38
CA PHE A 112 9.02 -0.25 1.63
C PHE A 112 10.32 -0.93 2.10
N PHE A 113 11.06 -1.55 1.18
CA PHE A 113 12.37 -2.09 1.50
C PHE A 113 13.33 -1.00 1.98
N GLY A 114 13.34 0.16 1.31
CA GLY A 114 14.12 1.32 1.73
C GLY A 114 13.74 1.82 3.13
N LEU A 115 12.44 1.86 3.47
CA LEU A 115 11.98 2.27 4.80
C LEU A 115 12.49 1.33 5.89
N ILE A 116 12.49 0.02 5.66
CA ILE A 116 13.09 -0.95 6.58
C ILE A 116 14.59 -0.70 6.68
N TRP A 117 15.27 -0.64 5.53
CA TRP A 117 16.73 -0.50 5.45
C TRP A 117 17.24 0.76 6.16
N PHE A 118 16.55 1.88 5.99
CA PHE A 118 16.95 3.18 6.54
C PHE A 118 16.17 3.60 7.79
N SER A 119 15.49 2.68 8.47
CA SER A 119 14.72 3.00 9.69
C SER A 119 15.58 3.50 10.87
N TYR A 120 16.89 3.27 10.82
CA TYR A 120 17.88 3.84 11.75
C TYR A 120 18.32 5.28 11.39
N TYR A 121 17.92 5.77 10.22
CA TYR A 121 18.31 7.08 9.71
C TYR A 121 17.07 7.92 9.41
N ILE A 122 16.50 8.55 10.44
CA ILE A 122 15.19 9.23 10.38
C ILE A 122 15.06 10.23 9.23
N TYR A 123 16.14 10.94 8.88
CA TYR A 123 16.12 11.88 7.77
C TYR A 123 15.79 11.21 6.42
N ILE A 124 16.47 10.10 6.11
CA ILE A 124 16.23 9.35 4.87
C ILE A 124 14.86 8.68 4.94
N TYR A 125 14.49 8.13 6.10
CA TYR A 125 13.19 7.53 6.32
C TYR A 125 12.03 8.51 6.02
N CYS A 126 12.12 9.75 6.49
CA CYS A 126 11.13 10.79 6.19
C CYS A 126 10.99 11.07 4.69
N ILE A 127 12.10 11.11 3.94
CA ILE A 127 12.05 11.31 2.49
C ILE A 127 11.35 10.12 1.82
N LEU A 128 11.72 8.90 2.18
CA LEU A 128 11.15 7.68 1.61
C LEU A 128 9.64 7.56 1.89
N ILE A 129 9.19 7.88 3.11
CA ILE A 129 7.77 7.76 3.45
C ILE A 129 6.92 8.83 2.75
N ILE A 130 7.48 10.03 2.54
CA ILE A 130 6.85 11.07 1.74
C ILE A 130 6.74 10.61 0.27
N CYS A 131 7.82 10.10 -0.32
CA CYS A 131 7.80 9.54 -1.67
C CYS A 131 6.74 8.44 -1.79
N LEU A 132 6.68 7.53 -0.80
CA LEU A 132 5.68 6.46 -0.76
C LEU A 132 4.25 7.02 -0.77
N GLN A 133 3.96 8.05 0.04
CA GLN A 133 2.63 8.68 0.01
C GLN A 133 2.31 9.36 -1.33
N PHE A 134 3.29 9.96 -2.02
CA PHE A 134 3.07 10.48 -3.37
C PHE A 134 2.67 9.38 -4.35
N PHE A 135 3.35 8.22 -4.32
CA PHE A 135 3.00 7.08 -5.16
C PHE A 135 1.65 6.46 -4.76
N ASP A 136 1.29 6.45 -3.48
CA ASP A 136 -0.04 6.02 -3.04
C ASP A 136 -1.15 6.93 -3.59
N ILE A 137 -0.96 8.25 -3.56
CA ILE A 137 -1.91 9.22 -4.13
C ILE A 137 -2.02 9.04 -5.65
N TRP A 138 -0.88 8.91 -6.32
CA TRP A 138 -0.85 8.75 -7.77
C TRP A 138 -1.49 7.43 -8.21
N GLY A 139 -1.13 6.32 -7.55
CA GLY A 139 -1.74 5.01 -7.78
C GLY A 139 -3.24 5.01 -7.49
N GLY A 140 -3.68 5.63 -6.40
CA GLY A 140 -5.10 5.80 -6.08
C GLY A 140 -5.86 6.62 -7.12
N THR A 141 -5.22 7.64 -7.71
CA THR A 141 -5.82 8.45 -8.77
C THR A 141 -5.99 7.66 -10.06
N ILE A 142 -4.98 6.87 -10.44
CA ILE A 142 -5.03 5.98 -11.62
C ILE A 142 -6.14 4.93 -11.43
N ILE A 143 -6.21 4.30 -10.26
CA ILE A 143 -7.24 3.30 -9.95
C ILE A 143 -8.63 3.94 -9.92
N SER A 144 -8.78 5.13 -9.34
CA SER A 144 -10.08 5.83 -9.28
C SER A 144 -10.57 6.22 -10.67
N ALA A 145 -9.70 6.74 -11.54
CA ALA A 145 -10.04 7.03 -12.94
C ALA A 145 -10.46 5.76 -13.69
N TYR A 146 -9.74 4.67 -13.48
CA TYR A 146 -10.07 3.36 -14.08
C TYR A 146 -11.41 2.80 -13.59
N ILE A 147 -11.62 2.79 -12.28
CA ILE A 147 -12.89 2.40 -11.66
C ILE A 147 -14.00 3.29 -12.20
N TYR A 148 -13.80 4.60 -12.34
CA TYR A 148 -14.82 5.48 -12.87
C TYR A 148 -15.19 5.14 -14.33
N ASP A 149 -14.20 4.92 -15.19
CA ASP A 149 -14.42 4.62 -16.61
C ASP A 149 -15.11 3.27 -16.82
N GLU A 150 -14.63 2.20 -16.16
CA GLU A 150 -15.18 0.85 -16.32
C GLU A 150 -16.54 0.67 -15.62
N PHE A 151 -16.77 1.37 -14.50
CA PHE A 151 -18.05 1.31 -13.78
C PHE A 151 -19.15 2.15 -14.43
N THR A 152 -18.81 3.21 -15.17
CA THR A 152 -19.83 3.98 -15.92
C THR A 152 -20.42 3.14 -17.05
N GLU A 153 -19.61 2.26 -17.65
CA GLU A 153 -20.07 1.30 -18.67
C GLU A 153 -20.90 0.16 -18.05
N GLU A 154 -20.51 -0.42 -16.91
CA GLU A 154 -21.22 -1.56 -16.31
C GLU A 154 -22.50 -1.21 -15.54
N ILE A 155 -22.59 -0.04 -14.89
CA ILE A 155 -23.82 0.38 -14.18
C ILE A 155 -24.93 0.75 -15.18
N GLN A 156 -24.56 1.21 -16.37
CA GLN A 156 -25.48 1.48 -17.46
C GLN A 156 -25.96 0.20 -18.18
N ASP A 157 -25.41 -0.97 -17.83
CA ASP A 157 -25.88 -2.23 -18.38
C ASP A 157 -27.29 -2.55 -17.83
N VAL A 158 -28.25 -2.52 -18.75
CA VAL A 158 -29.69 -2.59 -18.45
C VAL A 158 -30.05 -3.96 -17.87
N ASN A 159 -29.21 -4.99 -18.08
CA ASN A 159 -29.50 -6.38 -17.75
C ASN A 159 -29.03 -6.86 -16.35
N LYS A 160 -28.31 -6.04 -15.56
CA LYS A 160 -27.89 -6.45 -14.19
C LYS A 160 -29.04 -6.36 -13.19
N ASP A 161 -29.15 -7.38 -12.33
CA ASP A 161 -30.16 -7.50 -11.27
C ASP A 161 -30.07 -6.35 -10.26
N ALA A 162 -31.21 -5.95 -9.67
CA ALA A 162 -31.26 -4.82 -8.74
C ALA A 162 -30.31 -4.99 -7.53
N LYS A 163 -30.14 -6.23 -7.05
CA LYS A 163 -29.21 -6.58 -5.96
C LYS A 163 -27.74 -6.45 -6.33
N GLU A 164 -27.36 -6.79 -7.57
CA GLU A 164 -26.00 -6.57 -8.05
C GLU A 164 -25.71 -5.09 -8.20
N LYS A 165 -26.68 -4.31 -8.70
CA LYS A 165 -26.57 -2.85 -8.83
C LYS A 165 -26.35 -2.15 -7.48
N ASP A 166 -27.03 -2.59 -6.42
CA ASP A 166 -26.81 -2.03 -5.07
C ASP A 166 -25.44 -2.40 -4.47
N LYS A 167 -24.98 -3.65 -4.65
CA LYS A 167 -23.62 -4.05 -4.23
C LYS A 167 -22.54 -3.26 -4.97
N LEU A 168 -22.69 -3.10 -6.27
CA LEU A 168 -21.85 -2.23 -7.10
C LEU A 168 -21.85 -0.80 -6.55
N LYS A 169 -23.01 -0.22 -6.26
CA LYS A 169 -23.13 1.15 -5.72
C LYS A 169 -22.44 1.33 -4.37
N ILE A 170 -22.47 0.32 -3.49
CA ILE A 170 -21.74 0.33 -2.20
C ILE A 170 -20.22 0.30 -2.43
N ILE A 171 -19.74 -0.56 -3.33
CA ILE A 171 -18.32 -0.66 -3.71
C ILE A 171 -17.86 0.66 -4.34
N THR A 172 -18.61 1.17 -5.32
CA THR A 172 -18.36 2.46 -5.98
C THR A 172 -18.34 3.60 -4.97
N GLY A 173 -19.29 3.62 -4.03
CA GLY A 173 -19.33 4.61 -2.96
C GLY A 173 -18.13 4.52 -2.01
N TYR A 174 -17.53 3.35 -1.82
CA TYR A 174 -16.31 3.19 -1.02
C TYR A 174 -15.07 3.72 -1.75
N TYR A 175 -14.91 3.35 -3.03
CA TYR A 175 -13.75 3.71 -3.85
C TYR A 175 -13.78 5.15 -4.39
N LEU A 176 -14.95 5.66 -4.77
CA LEU A 176 -15.14 7.03 -5.24
C LEU A 176 -15.34 8.04 -4.09
N LYS A 177 -15.63 7.59 -2.85
CA LYS A 177 -15.64 8.53 -1.73
C LYS A 177 -14.22 9.04 -1.48
N LYS A 178 -14.11 10.36 -1.46
CA LYS A 178 -12.90 11.17 -1.17
C LYS A 178 -12.20 10.84 0.16
N ALA A 179 -12.71 9.91 0.97
CA ALA A 179 -12.20 9.58 2.30
C ALA A 179 -10.79 8.95 2.26
N ILE A 180 -10.51 8.06 1.31
CA ILE A 180 -9.17 7.44 1.16
C ILE A 180 -8.16 8.51 0.73
N PHE A 181 -8.49 9.34 -0.25
CA PHE A 181 -7.66 10.44 -0.72
C PHE A 181 -7.39 11.49 0.37
N LEU A 182 -8.42 11.85 1.13
CA LEU A 182 -8.31 12.78 2.25
C LEU A 182 -7.35 12.23 3.31
N ARG A 183 -7.49 10.95 3.68
CA ARG A 183 -6.59 10.29 4.64
C ARG A 183 -5.14 10.30 4.16
N THR A 184 -4.89 9.90 2.92
CA THR A 184 -3.52 9.87 2.36
C THR A 184 -2.92 11.28 2.28
N SER A 185 -3.73 12.29 1.93
CA SER A 185 -3.32 13.70 1.95
C SER A 185 -2.96 14.18 3.37
N ILE A 186 -3.76 13.83 4.37
CA ILE A 186 -3.48 14.16 5.78
C ILE A 186 -2.18 13.49 6.24
N ASN A 187 -1.99 12.20 5.95
CA ASN A 187 -0.75 11.49 6.26
C ASN A 187 0.46 12.18 5.64
N LEU A 188 0.38 12.57 4.36
CA LEU A 188 1.45 13.27 3.65
C LEU A 188 1.84 14.58 4.36
N ILE A 189 0.85 15.38 4.78
CA ILE A 189 1.10 16.62 5.54
C ILE A 189 1.80 16.32 6.87
N ILE A 190 1.36 15.30 7.60
CA ILE A 190 1.95 14.92 8.90
C ILE A 190 3.39 14.39 8.73
N PHE A 191 3.66 13.60 7.68
CA PHE A 191 5.01 13.14 7.35
C PHE A 191 5.91 14.29 6.91
N PHE A 192 5.38 15.24 6.15
CA PHE A 192 6.12 16.46 5.79
C PHE A 192 6.45 17.31 7.03
N PHE A 193 5.52 17.42 7.98
CA PHE A 193 5.79 18.06 9.26
C PHE A 193 6.91 17.34 10.04
N SER A 194 6.89 16.00 10.07
CA SER A 194 7.96 15.19 10.67
C SER A 194 9.31 15.43 10.00
N PHE A 195 9.32 15.57 8.67
CA PHE A 195 10.53 15.94 7.92
C PHE A 195 11.05 17.33 8.31
N ILE A 196 10.18 18.34 8.44
CA ILE A 196 10.55 19.69 8.89
C ILE A 196 11.19 19.63 10.28
N LEU A 197 10.62 18.87 11.22
CA LEU A 197 11.19 18.70 12.56
C LEU A 197 12.61 18.13 12.52
N VAL A 198 12.86 17.14 11.66
CA VAL A 198 14.20 16.55 11.49
C VAL A 198 15.17 17.54 10.85
N VAL A 199 14.73 18.33 9.86
CA VAL A 199 15.56 19.37 9.26
C VAL A 199 15.92 20.44 10.30
N TYR A 200 14.94 20.88 11.09
CA TYR A 200 15.16 21.88 12.13
C TYR A 200 16.04 21.36 13.27
N TYR A 201 15.96 20.07 13.61
CA TYR A 201 16.93 19.39 14.48
C TYR A 201 18.36 19.56 13.97
N ARG A 202 18.62 19.36 12.67
CA ARG A 202 19.98 19.49 12.11
C ARG A 202 20.55 20.91 12.19
N ILE A 203 19.67 21.91 12.23
CA ILE A 203 20.06 23.33 12.33
C ILE A 203 20.28 23.71 13.80
N THR A 204 19.37 23.32 14.69
CA THR A 204 19.35 23.76 16.10
C THR A 204 20.02 22.80 17.07
N ASN A 205 20.36 21.58 16.64
CA ASN A 205 20.82 20.46 17.47
C ASN A 205 19.88 20.09 18.63
N ASN A 206 18.62 20.55 18.63
CA ASN A 206 17.65 20.19 19.67
C ASN A 206 17.12 18.77 19.45
N ILE A 207 17.64 17.82 20.24
CA ILE A 207 17.37 16.38 20.13
C ILE A 207 15.87 16.06 20.30
N ASN A 208 15.12 16.84 21.07
CA ASN A 208 13.69 16.59 21.29
C ASN A 208 12.88 16.64 19.99
N LEU A 209 13.28 17.47 19.03
CA LEU A 209 12.62 17.56 17.72
C LEU A 209 12.74 16.24 16.93
N LYS A 210 13.89 15.58 17.04
CA LYS A 210 14.14 14.27 16.44
C LYS A 210 13.24 13.21 17.08
N TYR A 211 13.07 13.23 18.41
CA TYR A 211 12.17 12.30 19.10
C TYR A 211 10.71 12.52 18.73
N TYR A 212 10.27 13.78 18.67
CA TYR A 212 8.91 14.11 18.24
C TYR A 212 8.65 13.63 16.81
N ALA A 213 9.61 13.76 15.90
CA ALA A 213 9.47 13.22 14.55
C ALA A 213 9.28 11.69 14.54
N TYR A 214 10.07 10.94 15.33
CA TYR A 214 9.87 9.49 15.47
C TYR A 214 8.47 9.14 16.00
N ILE A 215 8.03 9.80 17.07
CA ILE A 215 6.74 9.55 17.70
C ILE A 215 5.60 9.84 16.74
N ILE A 216 5.66 10.98 16.02
CA ILE A 216 4.65 11.35 15.04
C ILE A 216 4.59 10.33 13.90
N LEU A 217 5.73 9.88 13.37
CA LEU A 217 5.78 8.86 12.32
C LEU A 217 5.15 7.55 12.78
N ILE A 218 5.56 7.03 13.94
CA ILE A 218 5.03 5.78 14.52
C ILE A 218 3.52 5.88 14.73
N ALA A 219 3.07 6.93 15.42
CA ALA A 219 1.66 7.14 15.71
C ALA A 219 0.83 7.25 14.43
N THR A 220 1.33 7.99 13.43
CA THR A 220 0.62 8.17 12.16
C THR A 220 0.50 6.87 11.39
N ILE A 221 1.57 6.07 11.30
CA ILE A 221 1.55 4.76 10.63
C ILE A 221 0.53 3.84 11.30
N LEU A 222 0.57 3.71 12.63
CA LEU A 222 -0.33 2.82 13.37
C LEU A 222 -1.79 3.28 13.30
N PHE A 223 -2.03 4.57 13.53
CA PHE A 223 -3.38 5.14 13.53
C PHE A 223 -4.02 5.12 12.14
N SER A 224 -3.25 5.42 11.10
CA SER A 224 -3.76 5.39 9.73
C SER A 224 -4.14 3.98 9.28
N ASN A 225 -3.41 2.96 9.75
CA ASN A 225 -3.77 1.56 9.52
C ASN A 225 -5.04 1.16 10.28
N PHE A 226 -5.19 1.61 11.52
CA PHE A 226 -6.39 1.37 12.32
C PHE A 226 -7.65 1.96 11.64
N ILE A 227 -7.58 3.18 11.13
CA ILE A 227 -8.68 3.82 10.39
C ILE A 227 -9.09 2.99 9.17
N LEU A 228 -8.12 2.52 8.37
CA LEU A 228 -8.42 1.68 7.20
C LEU A 228 -9.12 0.38 7.59
N HIS A 229 -8.60 -0.29 8.61
CA HIS A 229 -9.20 -1.53 9.09
C HIS A 229 -10.66 -1.30 9.51
N PHE A 230 -10.94 -0.22 10.23
CA PHE A 230 -12.30 0.14 10.63
C PHE A 230 -13.21 0.41 9.42
N TRP A 231 -12.74 1.16 8.43
CA TRP A 231 -13.51 1.45 7.22
C TRP A 231 -13.80 0.21 6.38
N ARG A 232 -12.83 -0.72 6.27
CA ARG A 232 -13.04 -1.99 5.56
C ARG A 232 -14.03 -2.89 6.27
N LYS A 233 -13.91 -3.03 7.58
CA LYS A 233 -14.86 -3.81 8.37
C LYS A 233 -16.29 -3.26 8.27
N LYS A 234 -16.43 -1.93 8.20
CA LYS A 234 -17.73 -1.29 7.95
C LYS A 234 -18.28 -1.65 6.57
N ARG A 235 -17.46 -1.62 5.52
CA ARG A 235 -17.85 -2.03 4.16
C ARG A 235 -18.26 -3.50 4.11
N GLU A 236 -17.47 -4.39 4.68
CA GLU A 236 -17.76 -5.84 4.70
C GLU A 236 -19.09 -6.13 5.38
N ARG A 237 -19.39 -5.48 6.52
CA ARG A 237 -20.72 -5.58 7.15
C ARG A 237 -21.83 -5.13 6.21
N SER A 238 -21.68 -3.99 5.54
CA SER A 238 -22.68 -3.51 4.58
C SER A 238 -22.83 -4.40 3.32
N LEU A 239 -21.87 -5.28 3.03
CA LEU A 239 -21.96 -6.25 1.94
C LEU A 239 -22.62 -7.59 2.37
N HIS A 240 -22.65 -7.87 3.67
CA HIS A 240 -23.15 -9.13 4.26
C HIS A 240 -24.41 -8.97 5.14
N GLU A 241 -24.82 -7.74 5.46
CA GLU A 241 -26.13 -7.43 6.04
C GLU A 241 -27.21 -7.51 4.95
N GLU A 242 -27.55 -8.74 4.53
CA GLU A 242 -28.83 -9.17 3.96
C GLU A 242 -29.16 -10.60 4.41
#